data_AF-A0AAV2AA41-F1
#
_entry.id   AF-A0AAV2AA41-F1
#
_cell.length_a   1.000
_cell.length_b   1.000
_cell.length_c   1.000
_cell.angle_alpha   90.00
_cell.angle_beta   90.00
_cell.angle_gamma   90.00
#
_symmetry.space_group_name_H-M   'P 1'
#
loop_
_entity.id
_entity.type
_entity.pdbx_description
1 polymer ?
#
loop_
_entity_poly.entity_id
_entity_poly.type
_entity_poly.pdbx_seq_one_letter_code
_entity_poly.pdbx_strand_id
1 'polypeptide(L)' 'MYVEATKIEGGVQFLLIEQLDSVMKESSQFALNLFRSHLYDYGIRIDSGADLMQGIDTHIHFPASEVGKDGFSA' A
#
# COMPACT_ATOMS: atom_id res chain seq x y z
N MET A 1 -6.98 14.42 -3.58
CA MET A 1 -7.10 13.48 -2.44
C MET A 1 -5.74 13.40 -1.77
N TYR A 2 -5.69 13.39 -0.44
CA TYR A 2 -4.44 13.20 0.31
C TYR A 2 -4.42 11.76 0.84
N VAL A 3 -3.31 11.07 0.62
CA VAL A 3 -3.09 9.67 1.04
C VAL A 3 -1.76 9.65 1.78
N GLU A 4 -1.76 9.07 2.97
CA GLU A 4 -0.58 8.89 3.80
C GLU A 4 -0.16 7.43 3.76
N ALA A 5 1.11 7.16 3.49
CA ALA A 5 1.68 5.83 3.52
C ALA A 5 2.89 5.81 4.46
N THR A 6 2.85 4.95 5.48
CA THR A 6 3.94 4.79 6.44
C THR A 6 4.50 3.38 6.38
N LYS A 7 5.83 3.29 6.30
CA LYS A 7 6.58 2.04 6.47
C LYS A 7 6.96 1.88 7.93
N ILE A 8 6.64 0.73 8.53
CA ILE A 8 6.95 0.40 9.92
C ILE A 8 7.67 -0.95 9.95
N GLU A 9 8.64 -1.13 10.84
CA GLU A 9 9.22 -2.45 11.10
C GLU A 9 8.19 -3.31 11.86
N GLY A 10 7.85 -4.49 11.33
CA GLY A 10 6.75 -5.29 11.87
C GLY A 10 6.59 -6.66 11.21
N GLY A 11 5.44 -7.30 11.38
CA GLY A 11 5.13 -8.60 10.76
C GLY A 11 3.75 -8.69 10.10
N VAL A 12 2.96 -7.62 10.19
CA VAL A 12 1.66 -7.43 9.56
C VAL A 12 1.88 -6.74 8.21
N GLN A 13 2.13 -7.53 7.17
CA GLN A 13 2.56 -7.09 5.83
C GLN A 13 1.77 -5.90 5.24
N PHE A 14 0.49 -5.75 5.57
CA PHE A 14 -0.34 -4.67 5.05
C PHE A 14 -1.51 -4.35 5.96
N LEU A 15 -1.62 -3.08 6.39
CA LEU A 15 -2.73 -2.60 7.22
C LEU A 15 -3.36 -1.36 6.58
N LEU A 16 -4.67 -1.42 6.35
CA LEU A 16 -5.46 -0.27 5.94
C LEU A 16 -6.16 0.31 7.18
N ILE A 17 -5.78 1.53 7.55
CA ILE A 17 -6.34 2.23 8.72
C ILE A 17 -7.50 3.09 8.21
N GLU A 18 -8.70 2.50 8.16
CA GLU A 18 -10.05 3.09 8.11
C GLU A 18 -11.07 2.09 7.51
N GLN A 19 -12.38 2.39 7.61
CA GLN A 19 -13.42 1.64 6.90
C GLN A 19 -13.38 1.95 5.40
N LEU A 20 -12.38 1.40 4.73
CA LEU A 20 -12.33 1.35 3.28
C LEU A 20 -13.21 0.21 2.78
N ASP A 21 -13.89 0.46 1.67
CA ASP A 21 -14.67 -0.56 0.96
C ASP A 21 -13.75 -1.69 0.45
N SER A 22 -14.35 -2.80 0.00
CA SER A 22 -13.58 -3.93 -0.53
C SER A 22 -12.81 -3.57 -1.80
N VAL A 23 -13.30 -2.60 -2.57
CA VAL A 23 -12.72 -2.16 -3.84
C VAL A 23 -11.41 -1.42 -3.61
N MET A 24 -11.37 -0.50 -2.65
CA MET A 24 -10.18 0.26 -2.30
C MET A 24 -9.11 -0.63 -1.65
N LYS A 25 -9.53 -1.64 -0.88
CA LYS A 25 -8.62 -2.68 -0.36
C LYS A 25 -7.94 -3.44 -1.49
N GLU A 26 -8.70 -3.87 -2.50
CA GLU A 26 -8.17 -4.57 -3.67
C GLU A 26 -7.26 -3.66 -4.51
N SER A 27 -7.67 -2.41 -4.75
CA SER A 27 -6.86 -1.41 -5.47
C SER A 27 -5.52 -1.16 -4.78
N SER A 28 -5.54 -1.00 -3.46
CA SER A 28 -4.33 -0.77 -2.66
C SER A 28 -3.38 -1.97 -2.70
N GLN A 29 -3.92 -3.19 -2.65
CA GLN A 29 -3.13 -4.42 -2.78
C GLN A 29 -2.54 -4.58 -4.19
N PHE A 30 -3.30 -4.22 -5.22
CA PHE A 30 -2.84 -4.23 -6.61
C PHE A 30 -1.71 -3.22 -6.83
N ALA A 31 -1.85 -1.99 -6.33
CA ALA A 31 -0.82 -0.98 -6.40
C ALA A 31 0.49 -1.44 -5.73
N LEU A 32 0.41 -2.09 -4.56
CA LEU A 32 1.56 -2.65 -3.89
C LEU A 32 2.25 -3.74 -4.72
N ASN A 33 1.47 -4.62 -5.34
CA ASN A 33 2.02 -5.67 -6.21
C ASN A 33 2.65 -5.10 -7.49
N LEU A 34 2.05 -4.06 -8.08
CA LEU A 34 2.60 -3.37 -9.24
C LEU A 34 3.92 -2.68 -8.90
N PHE A 35 4.01 -2.02 -7.74
CA PHE A 35 5.25 -1.43 -7.25
C PHE A 35 6.34 -2.50 -7.07
N ARG A 36 5.99 -3.66 -6.48
CA ARG A 36 6.92 -4.79 -6.31
C ARG A 36 7.44 -5.34 -7.64
N SER A 37 6.63 -5.34 -8.69
CA SER A 37 7.07 -5.83 -10.01
C SER A 37 7.91 -4.83 -10.81
N HIS A 38 7.93 -3.54 -10.42
CA HIS A 38 8.63 -2.46 -11.13
C HIS A 38 9.71 -1.77 -10.28
N LEU A 39 10.19 -2.40 -9.20
CA LEU A 39 11.18 -1.80 -8.28
C LEU A 39 12.43 -1.26 -9.00
N TYR A 40 12.92 -2.00 -9.99
CA TYR A 40 14.09 -1.61 -10.78
C TYR A 40 13.85 -0.34 -11.60
N ASP A 41 12.63 -0.12 -12.09
CA ASP A 41 12.25 1.08 -12.85
C ASP A 41 12.23 2.32 -11.95
N TYR A 42 11.96 2.12 -10.65
CA TYR A 42 12.05 3.16 -9.62
C TYR A 42 13.45 3.30 -9.00
N GLY A 43 14.45 2.59 -9.52
CA GLY A 43 15.83 2.64 -9.03
C GLY A 43 16.07 1.91 -7.70
N ILE A 44 15.11 1.10 -7.25
CA ILE A 44 15.21 0.32 -6.03
C ILE A 44 15.86 -1.03 -6.38
N ARG A 45 17.06 -1.26 -5.85
CA ARG A 45 17.77 -2.53 -6.00
C ARG A 45 17.55 -3.38 -4.77
N ILE A 46 17.07 -4.61 -4.99
CA ILE A 46 16.93 -5.64 -3.97
C ILE A 46 17.80 -6.83 -4.35
N ASP A 47 18.31 -7.53 -3.35
CA ASP A 47 19.03 -8.78 -3.58
C ASP A 47 18.10 -9.81 -4.23
N SER A 48 18.66 -10.67 -5.09
CA SER A 48 17.88 -11.69 -5.78
C SER A 48 17.18 -12.61 -4.79
N GLY A 49 15.84 -12.58 -4.78
CA GLY A 49 15.00 -13.38 -3.88
C GLY A 49 14.67 -12.71 -2.54
N ALA A 50 15.14 -11.47 -2.30
CA ALA A 50 14.70 -10.69 -1.15
C ALA A 50 13.26 -10.20 -1.34
N ASP A 51 12.42 -10.39 -0.32
CA ASP A 51 11.08 -9.81 -0.30
C ASP A 51 11.13 -8.45 0.41
N LEU A 52 10.87 -7.37 -0.33
CA LEU A 52 10.83 -5.99 0.19
C LEU A 52 9.82 -5.81 1.32
N MET A 53 8.81 -6.67 1.40
CA MET A 53 7.76 -6.62 2.43
C MET A 53 8.07 -7.52 3.63
N GLN A 54 9.15 -8.29 3.59
CA GLN A 54 9.50 -9.17 4.70
C GLN A 54 9.87 -8.34 5.93
N GLY A 55 9.13 -8.55 7.02
CA GLY A 55 9.35 -7.82 8.27
C GLY A 55 8.91 -6.35 8.22
N ILE A 56 8.09 -5.97 7.24
CA ILE A 56 7.67 -4.59 7.02
C ILE A 56 6.15 -4.51 6.98
N ASP A 57 5.63 -3.59 7.77
CA ASP A 57 4.22 -3.26 7.82
C ASP A 57 4.01 -1.97 7.03
N THR A 58 3.10 -2.01 6.07
CA THR A 58 2.74 -0.83 5.29
C THR A 58 1.35 -0.37 5.72
N HIS A 59 1.30 0.84 6.28
CA HIS A 59 0.09 1.47 6.74
C HIS A 59 -0.36 2.50 5.71
N ILE A 60 -1.55 2.31 5.13
CA ILE A 60 -2.16 3.30 4.25
C ILE A 60 -3.33 3.94 4.99
N HIS A 61 -3.26 5.26 5.14
CA HIS A 61 -4.28 6.09 5.75
C HIS A 61 -4.85 7.05 4.72
N PHE A 62 -6.17 7.05 4.63
CA PHE A 62 -6.92 7.91 3.73
C PHE A 62 -7.71 8.90 4.61
N PRO A 63 -7.15 10.04 5.03
CA PRO A 63 -7.84 10.96 5.95
C PRO A 63 -9.20 11.39 5.41
N ALA A 64 -10.24 11.23 6.23
CA ALA A 64 -11.63 11.48 5.85
C ALA A 64 -11.82 12.84 5.14
N SER A 65 -12.36 12.80 3.94
CA SER A 65 -13.15 13.90 3.38
C SER A 65 -14.61 13.45 3.51
N GLU A 66 -15.55 14.36 3.83
CA GLU A 66 -16.97 14.09 4.12
C GLU A 66 -17.76 13.27 3.08
N VAL A 67 -17.16 12.93 1.94
CA VAL A 67 -17.73 12.10 0.88
C VAL A 67 -17.14 10.69 0.99
N GLY A 68 -18.02 9.70 1.13
CA GLY A 68 -17.66 8.27 1.13
C GLY A 68 -16.67 7.95 0.02
N LYS A 69 -15.54 7.35 0.38
CA LYS A 69 -14.46 7.01 -0.55
C LYS A 69 -14.80 5.70 -1.26
N ASP A 70 -15.81 5.76 -2.12
CA ASP A 70 -16.18 4.67 -3.00
C ASP A 70 -15.40 4.80 -4.31
N GLY A 71 -14.60 3.78 -4.64
CA GLY A 71 -14.14 3.53 -6.02
C GLY A 71 -12.64 3.46 -6.31
N PHE A 72 -12.33 2.83 -7.45
CA PHE A 72 -11.01 2.59 -8.06
C PHE A 72 -10.20 3.85 -8.46
N SER A 73 -10.66 5.05 -8.08
CA SER A 73 -10.15 6.32 -8.59
C SER A 73 -9.03 6.95 -7.76
N ALA A 74 -8.71 6.35 -6.60
CA ALA A 74 -7.62 6.77 -5.73
C ALA A 74 -6.31 6.03 -6.03
#